data_AF-A0A7S2LVN0-F1
#
_entry.id   AF-A0A7S2LVN0-F1
#
_cell.length_a   1.000
_cell.length_b   1.000
_cell.length_c   1.000
_cell.angle_alpha   90.00
_cell.angle_beta   90.00
_cell.angle_gamma   90.00
#
_symmetry.space_group_name_H-M   'P 1'
#
loop_
_entity.id
_entity.type
_entity.pdbx_description
1 polymer ?
#
loop_
_entity_poly.entity_id
_entity_poly.type
_entity_poly.pdbx_seq_one_letter_code
_entity_poly.pdbx_strand_id
1 'polypeptide(L)'
;AGTGMKATDDDWIAFITAKRPPDANATGPLAVGTFPAEPSMIGLVLDGDAEESHARSCLDGCPLETFDDPGDFEVHTPEEWVEICRGEHTKPTAAVLHHVWNEWAMLPCWVHSYDAQTSRYLVELEDASRKRVKRLALRFNAEDPNVFASRVATCKAKKAHCELQQNFIHFIMSQSDGLVSPMQREQKEDFIRQCMHRSHVDEARSHVAAIRSLIQEIQQSYVLSMKFSKVKGDLIDGYGTLRARVVASSPFAQLLGSFLPKPVPRLGLVTFEPAELAVHEVADHMCKQPTLTATVNAVTMSVWRRFSEEISRHQILDTTRCHRTSDKAAQPAVGAADPDTKVFHPEDFIRHMEDHRRDVTVTLERHWRDYIVSEVLDKMSESHNFFVDNPSKYLRLPLHRILRKFDFILSQQMRWFVQSSIDSWVEFMESFVPSVDR
;
A
#
# COMPACT_ATOMS: atom_id res chain seq x y z
N ALA A 1 -22.61 3.65 43.65
CA ALA A 1 -22.86 2.26 44.06
C ALA A 1 -22.43 1.36 42.92
N GLY A 2 -21.26 0.74 43.07
CA GLY A 2 -20.68 -0.15 42.06
C GLY A 2 -21.17 -1.57 42.24
N THR A 3 -21.52 -2.20 41.13
CA THR A 3 -21.55 -3.66 40.99
C THR A 3 -20.82 -3.98 39.70
N GLY A 4 -19.48 -3.96 39.78
CA GLY A 4 -18.65 -4.63 38.80
C GLY A 4 -18.86 -6.13 38.97
N MET A 5 -19.59 -6.74 38.05
CA MET A 5 -19.72 -8.19 37.96
C MET A 5 -18.33 -8.77 37.70
N LYS A 6 -17.68 -9.29 38.74
CA LYS A 6 -16.54 -10.20 38.61
C LYS A 6 -17.10 -11.53 38.13
N ALA A 7 -17.05 -11.77 36.82
CA ALA A 7 -17.29 -13.10 36.27
C ALA A 7 -16.21 -14.05 36.83
N THR A 8 -16.64 -15.13 37.48
CA THR A 8 -15.76 -16.15 38.07
C THR A 8 -15.19 -17.07 37.00
N ASP A 9 -14.12 -17.83 37.28
CA ASP A 9 -13.50 -18.76 36.33
C ASP A 9 -14.50 -19.78 35.74
N ASP A 10 -15.54 -20.12 36.50
CA ASP A 10 -16.64 -21.00 36.06
C ASP A 10 -17.55 -20.36 35.00
N ASP A 11 -17.71 -19.02 35.01
CA ASP A 11 -18.53 -18.32 34.02
C ASP A 11 -17.86 -18.33 32.63
N TRP A 12 -16.53 -18.29 32.57
CA TRP A 12 -15.77 -18.35 31.32
C TRP A 12 -15.74 -19.75 30.71
N ILE A 13 -15.64 -20.79 31.55
CA ILE A 13 -15.71 -22.18 31.09
C ILE A 13 -17.13 -22.48 30.56
N ALA A 14 -18.17 -22.03 31.26
CA ALA A 14 -19.56 -22.12 30.79
C ALA A 14 -19.78 -21.32 29.49
N PHE A 15 -19.16 -20.14 29.35
CA PHE A 15 -19.24 -19.28 28.17
C PHE A 15 -18.59 -19.90 26.93
N ILE A 16 -17.48 -20.63 27.08
CA ILE A 16 -16.78 -21.33 25.99
C ILE A 16 -17.49 -22.65 25.59
N THR A 17 -18.22 -23.28 26.52
CA THR A 17 -18.83 -24.61 26.32
C THR A 17 -20.31 -24.61 25.95
N ALA A 18 -21.00 -23.46 26.03
CA ALA A 18 -22.42 -23.38 25.74
C ALA A 18 -22.72 -23.22 24.24
N LYS A 19 -23.39 -24.26 23.69
CA LYS A 19 -24.01 -24.43 22.35
C LYS A 19 -23.14 -25.03 21.24
N ARG A 20 -23.23 -26.36 21.14
CA ARG A 20 -23.15 -27.13 19.89
C ARG A 20 -24.52 -27.79 19.66
N PRO A 21 -25.32 -27.42 18.65
CA PRO A 21 -26.35 -28.31 18.12
C PRO A 21 -25.69 -29.33 17.16
N PRO A 22 -26.27 -30.54 17.02
CA PRO A 22 -25.67 -31.61 16.23
C PRO A 22 -25.78 -31.33 14.72
N ASP A 23 -24.76 -31.79 14.00
CA ASP A 23 -24.48 -31.52 12.59
C ASP A 23 -25.58 -31.91 11.60
N ALA A 24 -25.66 -31.17 10.49
CA ALA A 24 -26.16 -31.67 9.22
C ALA A 24 -25.34 -31.08 8.05
N ASN A 25 -24.42 -31.89 7.51
CA ASN A 25 -23.83 -31.92 6.16
C ASN A 25 -23.78 -30.63 5.31
N ALA A 26 -22.57 -30.19 4.92
CA ALA A 26 -22.10 -30.18 3.51
C ALA A 26 -20.77 -29.40 3.31
N THR A 27 -19.71 -30.14 2.95
CA THR A 27 -18.71 -29.88 1.89
C THR A 27 -18.21 -28.46 1.52
N GLY A 28 -16.87 -28.29 1.57
CA GLY A 28 -16.08 -27.58 0.53
C GLY A 28 -15.48 -26.20 0.90
N PRO A 29 -14.21 -25.90 0.57
CA PRO A 29 -13.48 -24.75 1.12
C PRO A 29 -13.73 -23.46 0.32
N LEU A 30 -14.06 -22.37 1.01
CA LEU A 30 -14.10 -21.02 0.45
C LEU A 30 -12.84 -20.25 0.86
N ALA A 31 -12.05 -19.90 -0.14
CA ALA A 31 -10.90 -19.01 -0.02
C ALA A 31 -11.37 -17.59 0.32
N VAL A 32 -10.87 -17.04 1.43
CA VAL A 32 -11.13 -15.67 1.87
C VAL A 32 -10.05 -14.76 1.28
N GLY A 33 -10.47 -13.83 0.42
CA GLY A 33 -9.64 -12.78 -0.12
C GLY A 33 -9.20 -11.79 0.94
N THR A 34 -7.90 -11.48 0.94
CA THR A 34 -7.28 -10.38 1.68
C THR A 34 -7.65 -9.03 1.04
N PHE A 35 -8.26 -8.14 1.82
CA PHE A 35 -8.36 -6.71 1.52
C PHE A 35 -7.00 -6.03 1.68
N PRO A 36 -6.72 -4.93 0.96
CA PRO A 36 -5.44 -4.23 1.05
C PRO A 36 -5.31 -3.57 2.43
N ALA A 37 -4.21 -3.86 3.12
CA ALA A 37 -3.82 -3.23 4.36
C ALA A 37 -3.54 -1.73 4.12
N GLU A 38 -4.17 -0.87 4.92
CA GLU A 38 -3.68 0.48 5.17
C GLU A 38 -2.23 0.41 5.71
N PRO A 39 -1.41 1.45 5.49
CA PRO A 39 -0.04 1.47 6.03
C PRO A 39 -0.07 1.34 7.55
N SER A 40 0.28 0.15 8.05
CA SER A 40 0.39 -0.15 9.47
C SER A 40 1.51 0.71 10.09
N MET A 41 1.12 1.62 10.98
CA MET A 41 2.04 2.29 11.91
C MET A 41 2.33 1.45 13.17
N ILE A 42 1.81 0.22 13.26
CA ILE A 42 1.95 -0.64 14.43
C ILE A 42 3.01 -1.70 14.13
N GLY A 43 4.25 -1.26 14.14
CA GLY A 43 5.46 -2.09 13.99
C GLY A 43 6.49 -1.80 15.08
N LEU A 44 6.06 -1.29 16.23
CA LEU A 44 6.88 -1.16 17.42
C LEU A 44 6.29 -2.05 18.51
N VAL A 45 7.04 -3.11 18.79
CA VAL A 45 6.87 -4.07 19.88
C VAL A 45 6.56 -3.34 21.18
N LEU A 46 5.37 -3.59 21.74
CA LEU A 46 5.04 -3.27 23.12
C LEU A 46 5.40 -4.50 23.96
N ASP A 47 6.64 -4.59 24.42
CA ASP A 47 6.95 -5.45 25.56
C ASP A 47 6.33 -4.77 26.79
N GLY A 48 5.32 -5.44 27.33
CA GLY A 48 4.65 -5.01 28.56
C GLY A 48 5.52 -5.33 29.76
N ASP A 49 5.85 -4.31 30.53
CA ASP A 49 5.89 -4.40 31.99
C ASP A 49 5.55 -3.05 32.59
N ALA A 50 4.60 -3.08 33.51
CA ALA A 50 4.16 -1.94 34.29
C ALA A 50 5.15 -1.72 35.44
N GLU A 51 6.05 -0.75 35.30
CA GLU A 51 6.60 -0.03 36.46
C GLU A 51 6.56 1.47 36.23
N GLU A 52 5.87 2.12 37.16
CA GLU A 52 5.69 3.55 37.32
C GLU A 52 7.04 4.20 37.70
N SER A 53 7.92 4.41 36.73
CA SER A 53 9.03 5.37 36.86
C SER A 53 9.49 5.82 35.48
N HIS A 54 9.41 7.14 35.23
CA HIS A 54 9.93 7.87 34.08
C HIS A 54 10.39 7.01 32.88
N ALA A 55 9.45 6.63 32.01
CA ALA A 55 9.77 6.18 30.66
C ALA A 55 10.40 7.36 29.91
N ARG A 56 11.72 7.54 30.07
CA ARG A 56 12.54 8.32 29.14
C ARG A 56 12.26 7.77 27.76
N SER A 57 11.96 8.66 26.82
CA SER A 57 11.67 8.29 25.45
C SER A 57 12.79 7.37 24.93
N CYS A 58 12.43 6.24 24.31
CA CYS A 58 13.41 5.28 23.76
C CYS A 58 14.38 5.93 22.72
N LEU A 59 14.01 7.08 22.15
CA LEU A 59 14.85 7.86 21.23
C LEU A 59 15.55 9.07 21.89
N ASP A 60 15.22 9.41 23.14
CA ASP A 60 15.87 10.51 23.87
C ASP A 60 17.34 10.16 24.08
N GLY A 61 18.21 10.81 23.31
CA GLY A 61 19.64 10.56 23.33
C GLY A 61 20.15 9.59 22.28
N CYS A 62 19.32 9.13 21.33
CA CYS A 62 19.82 8.40 20.18
C CYS A 62 20.83 9.27 19.39
N PRO A 63 22.03 8.73 19.10
CA PRO A 63 23.06 9.44 18.36
C PRO A 63 22.60 9.70 16.91
N LEU A 64 23.03 10.82 16.32
CA LEU A 64 22.61 11.23 14.98
C LEU A 64 23.04 10.21 13.91
N GLU A 65 24.12 9.49 14.18
CA GLU A 65 24.72 8.46 13.33
C GLU A 65 23.84 7.22 13.19
N THR A 66 22.82 7.02 14.05
CA THR A 66 21.84 5.95 13.88
C THR A 66 20.89 6.22 12.70
N PHE A 67 20.77 7.48 12.27
CA PHE A 67 19.90 7.89 11.16
C PHE A 67 20.65 8.04 9.82
N ASP A 68 21.92 7.68 9.82
CA ASP A 68 22.80 7.74 8.67
C ASP A 68 22.74 6.43 7.88
N ASP A 69 22.36 6.51 6.60
CA ASP A 69 22.35 5.37 5.70
C ASP A 69 23.51 5.51 4.71
N PRO A 70 24.51 4.60 4.75
CA PRO A 70 25.62 4.62 3.81
C PRO A 70 25.19 4.56 2.34
N GLY A 71 24.07 3.89 2.02
CA GLY A 71 23.60 3.70 0.64
C GLY A 71 23.09 4.97 -0.03
N ASP A 72 22.70 6.00 0.74
CA ASP A 72 22.12 7.24 0.22
C ASP A 72 23.19 8.25 -0.24
N PHE A 73 24.40 8.20 0.34
CA PHE A 73 25.41 9.26 0.19
C PHE A 73 26.84 8.77 -0.06
N GLU A 74 27.19 7.52 0.28
CA GLU A 74 28.56 7.05 0.10
C GLU A 74 28.85 6.62 -1.34
N VAL A 75 29.93 7.18 -1.87
CA VAL A 75 30.54 6.78 -3.16
C VAL A 75 31.68 5.80 -2.99
N HIS A 76 32.25 5.71 -1.79
CA HIS A 76 33.41 4.87 -1.47
C HIS A 76 33.17 4.07 -0.21
N THR A 77 33.80 2.89 -0.15
CA THR A 77 33.85 2.12 1.10
C THR A 77 34.73 2.82 2.14
N PRO A 78 34.54 2.55 3.45
CA PRO A 78 35.39 3.12 4.49
C PRO A 78 36.89 2.87 4.28
N GLU A 79 37.25 1.70 3.75
CA GLU A 79 38.61 1.30 3.43
C GLU A 79 39.18 2.09 2.23
N GLU A 80 38.37 2.30 1.19
CA GLU A 80 38.74 3.14 0.04
C GLU A 80 39.00 4.59 0.45
N TRP A 81 38.17 5.15 1.34
CA TRP A 81 38.37 6.50 1.88
C TRP A 81 39.71 6.64 2.60
N VAL A 82 40.12 5.63 3.37
CA VAL A 82 41.43 5.61 4.05
C VAL A 82 42.57 5.53 3.03
N GLU A 83 42.42 4.73 1.97
CA GLU A 83 43.45 4.61 0.93
C GLU A 83 43.65 5.91 0.15
N ILE A 84 42.56 6.61 -0.21
CA ILE A 84 42.60 7.93 -0.84
C ILE A 84 43.38 8.91 0.04
N CYS A 85 43.22 8.85 1.36
CA CYS A 85 43.92 9.70 2.31
C CYS A 85 45.41 9.33 2.49
N ARG A 86 45.83 8.11 2.16
CA ARG A 86 47.23 7.67 2.36
C ARG A 86 48.20 8.31 1.36
N GLY A 87 47.73 8.76 0.20
CA GLY A 87 48.56 9.37 -0.83
C GLY A 87 49.18 10.73 -0.46
N GLU A 88 48.61 11.46 0.50
CA GLU A 88 49.00 12.82 0.86
C GLU A 88 49.30 12.98 2.37
N HIS A 89 50.51 12.64 2.81
CA HIS A 89 50.90 12.77 4.22
C HIS A 89 51.29 14.20 4.65
N THR A 90 51.56 15.11 3.71
CA THR A 90 52.06 16.45 3.99
C THR A 90 50.97 17.50 4.22
N LYS A 91 49.70 17.19 3.92
CA LYS A 91 48.56 18.08 4.13
C LYS A 91 47.41 17.34 4.84
N PRO A 92 46.56 18.03 5.61
CA PRO A 92 45.35 17.43 6.18
C PRO A 92 44.44 16.94 5.06
N THR A 93 43.97 15.70 5.16
CA THR A 93 43.17 15.04 4.12
C THR A 93 41.66 15.07 4.38
N ALA A 94 41.27 15.48 5.60
CA ALA A 94 39.87 15.60 6.01
C ALA A 94 39.71 16.73 7.03
N ALA A 95 38.45 16.98 7.40
CA ALA A 95 38.10 17.83 8.54
C ALA A 95 37.18 17.07 9.49
N VAL A 96 37.44 17.16 10.79
CA VAL A 96 36.69 16.50 11.86
C VAL A 96 35.93 17.54 12.69
N LEU A 97 34.69 17.21 13.05
CA LEU A 97 33.87 18.02 13.92
C LEU A 97 34.43 18.01 15.34
N HIS A 98 34.83 19.16 15.86
CA HIS A 98 35.39 19.32 17.19
C HIS A 98 34.78 20.53 17.91
N HIS A 99 34.60 20.39 19.23
CA HIS A 99 34.03 21.44 20.06
C HIS A 99 35.15 22.31 20.63
N VAL A 100 35.26 23.55 20.14
CA VAL A 100 36.30 24.52 20.50
C VAL A 100 35.63 25.81 20.97
N TRP A 101 36.06 26.36 22.10
CA TRP A 101 35.57 27.65 22.64
C TRP A 101 34.04 27.80 22.65
N ASN A 102 33.32 26.75 23.08
CA ASN A 102 31.84 26.72 23.19
C ASN A 102 31.08 26.68 21.85
N GLU A 103 31.77 26.38 20.74
CA GLU A 103 31.17 26.20 19.42
C GLU A 103 31.68 24.91 18.74
N TRP A 104 30.86 24.33 17.87
CA TRP A 104 31.23 23.17 17.05
C TRP A 104 31.85 23.65 15.74
N ALA A 105 33.13 23.34 15.52
CA ALA A 105 33.87 23.72 14.33
C ALA A 105 34.46 22.49 13.62
N MET A 106 34.58 22.57 12.29
CA MET A 106 35.27 21.54 11.49
C MET A 106 36.76 21.89 11.47
N LEU A 107 37.60 21.06 12.09
CA LEU A 107 39.05 21.27 12.14
C LEU A 107 39.78 20.32 11.17
N PRO A 108 40.84 20.78 10.49
CA PRO A 108 41.66 19.90 9.65
C PRO A 108 42.24 18.72 10.44
N CYS A 109 42.26 17.53 9.81
CA CYS A 109 42.81 16.31 10.42
C CYS A 109 43.37 15.33 9.37
N TRP A 110 44.23 14.42 9.83
CA TRP A 110 44.74 13.28 9.08
C TRP A 110 43.98 12.01 9.45
N VAL A 111 43.56 11.24 8.45
CA VAL A 111 42.85 9.96 8.64
C VAL A 111 43.86 8.82 8.53
N HIS A 112 43.98 8.00 9.58
CA HIS A 112 44.98 6.93 9.67
C HIS A 112 44.42 5.56 9.32
N SER A 113 43.31 5.18 9.95
CA SER A 113 42.71 3.86 9.80
C SER A 113 41.22 3.88 10.08
N TYR A 114 40.52 2.84 9.62
CA TYR A 114 39.12 2.57 9.94
C TYR A 114 39.01 1.26 10.71
N ASP A 115 38.23 1.27 11.77
CA ASP A 115 37.91 0.09 12.58
C ASP A 115 36.49 -0.38 12.26
N ALA A 116 36.38 -1.50 11.54
CA ALA A 116 35.10 -2.07 11.14
C ALA A 116 34.27 -2.59 12.32
N GLN A 117 34.89 -3.00 13.45
CA GLN A 117 34.15 -3.52 14.61
C GLN A 117 33.41 -2.41 15.35
N THR A 118 34.03 -1.23 15.45
CA THR A 118 33.42 -0.07 16.14
C THR A 118 32.81 0.95 15.19
N SER A 119 32.95 0.75 13.88
CA SER A 119 32.55 1.67 12.81
C SER A 119 33.09 3.09 13.01
N ARG A 120 34.38 3.21 13.32
CA ARG A 120 35.05 4.48 13.63
C ARG A 120 36.35 4.65 12.85
N TYR A 121 36.61 5.89 12.46
CA TYR A 121 37.88 6.33 11.90
C TYR A 121 38.80 6.81 13.01
N LEU A 122 40.07 6.44 12.93
CA LEU A 122 41.14 7.02 13.73
C LEU A 122 41.69 8.24 13.01
N VAL A 123 41.52 9.42 13.61
CA VAL A 123 41.97 10.69 13.06
C VAL A 123 42.96 11.38 14.01
N GLU A 124 43.88 12.15 13.45
CA GLU A 124 44.86 12.96 14.17
C GLU A 124 44.68 14.43 13.79
N LEU A 125 44.64 15.30 14.80
CA LEU A 125 44.52 16.75 14.65
C LEU A 125 45.91 17.42 14.61
N GLU A 126 45.95 18.70 14.26
CA GLU A 126 47.21 19.49 14.21
C GLU A 126 47.93 19.59 15.56
N ASP A 127 47.22 19.43 16.68
CA ASP A 127 47.78 19.38 18.03
C ASP A 127 48.37 18.00 18.40
N ALA A 128 48.49 17.10 17.42
CA ALA A 128 48.86 15.69 17.56
C ALA A 128 47.88 14.85 18.42
N SER A 129 46.71 15.39 18.76
CA SER A 129 45.68 14.62 19.47
C SER A 129 44.99 13.63 18.53
N ARG A 130 44.83 12.39 19.00
CA ARG A 130 44.16 11.32 18.24
C ARG A 130 42.76 11.08 18.77
N LYS A 131 41.79 10.97 17.86
CA LYS A 131 40.38 10.76 18.18
C LYS A 131 39.80 9.64 17.33
N ARG A 132 38.84 8.92 17.90
CA ARG A 132 38.04 7.92 17.18
C ARG A 132 36.66 8.51 16.91
N VAL A 133 36.37 8.77 15.64
CA VAL A 133 35.15 9.46 15.21
C VAL A 133 34.32 8.61 14.26
N LYS A 134 33.01 8.80 14.30
CA LYS A 134 32.10 8.19 13.34
C LYS A 134 32.06 9.00 12.04
N ARG A 135 31.43 8.44 11.00
CA ARG A 135 31.40 9.04 9.66
C ARG A 135 30.76 10.43 9.61
N LEU A 136 29.62 10.68 10.26
CA LEU A 136 28.97 12.01 10.25
C LEU A 136 29.81 13.11 10.92
N ALA A 137 30.81 12.76 11.73
CA ALA A 137 31.72 13.72 12.35
C ALA A 137 32.96 14.00 11.48
N LEU A 138 33.10 13.35 10.33
CA LEU A 138 34.28 13.41 9.46
C LEU A 138 33.88 13.74 8.02
N ARG A 139 34.42 14.83 7.48
CA ARG A 139 34.28 15.22 6.08
C ARG A 139 35.61 15.07 5.37
N PHE A 140 35.67 14.26 4.31
CA PHE A 140 36.88 14.11 3.50
C PHE A 140 37.05 15.31 2.57
N ASN A 141 38.30 15.72 2.28
CA ASN A 141 38.54 16.83 1.35
C ASN A 141 38.21 16.46 -0.11
N ALA A 142 38.27 15.16 -0.44
CA ALA A 142 37.87 14.63 -1.74
C ALA A 142 36.34 14.46 -1.90
N GLU A 143 35.56 14.65 -0.83
CA GLU A 143 34.09 14.63 -0.85
C GLU A 143 33.54 16.04 -1.17
N ASP A 144 32.45 16.13 -1.94
CA ASP A 144 31.77 17.42 -2.17
C ASP A 144 31.18 17.97 -0.86
N PRO A 145 31.56 19.18 -0.42
CA PRO A 145 31.01 19.81 0.77
C PRO A 145 29.48 19.91 0.80
N ASN A 146 28.82 20.06 -0.36
CA ASN A 146 27.37 20.18 -0.44
C ASN A 146 26.67 18.83 -0.19
N VAL A 147 27.28 17.73 -0.65
CA VAL A 147 26.78 16.37 -0.42
C VAL A 147 26.88 16.02 1.07
N PHE A 148 28.02 16.32 1.69
CA PHE A 148 28.19 16.12 3.13
C PHE A 148 27.20 16.97 3.96
N ALA A 149 27.02 18.24 3.60
CA ALA A 149 26.03 19.11 4.26
C ALA A 149 24.60 18.56 4.12
N SER A 150 24.24 18.07 2.94
CA SER A 150 22.94 17.44 2.67
C SER A 150 22.73 16.15 3.46
N ARG A 151 23.78 15.33 3.63
CA ARG A 151 23.75 14.12 4.48
C ARG A 151 23.45 14.47 5.94
N VAL A 152 24.18 15.44 6.51
CA VAL A 152 23.97 15.89 7.89
C VAL A 152 22.57 16.48 8.07
N ALA A 153 22.10 17.29 7.12
CA ALA A 153 20.75 17.86 7.15
C ALA A 153 19.67 16.76 7.08
N THR A 154 19.86 15.75 6.22
CA THR A 154 18.97 14.60 6.11
C THR A 154 18.89 13.81 7.42
N CYS A 155 20.04 13.52 8.05
CA CYS A 155 20.06 12.82 9.33
C CYS A 155 19.35 13.62 10.44
N LYS A 156 19.56 14.94 10.49
CA LYS A 156 18.86 15.84 11.43
C LYS A 156 17.34 15.83 11.19
N ALA A 157 16.92 15.88 9.93
CA ALA A 157 15.52 15.81 9.56
C ALA A 157 14.88 14.46 9.92
N LYS A 158 15.57 13.34 9.63
CA LYS A 158 15.13 11.98 10.02
C LYS A 158 14.97 11.88 11.54
N LYS A 159 15.97 12.33 12.31
CA LYS A 159 15.90 12.36 13.78
C LYS A 159 14.72 13.19 14.30
N ALA A 160 14.58 14.43 13.82
CA ALA A 160 13.48 15.31 14.21
C ALA A 160 12.10 14.71 13.87
N HIS A 161 12.00 14.01 12.74
CA HIS A 161 10.77 13.31 12.35
C HIS A 161 10.43 12.17 13.31
N CYS A 162 11.41 11.32 13.67
CA CYS A 162 11.20 10.23 14.62
C CYS A 162 10.84 10.75 16.03
N GLU A 163 11.52 11.81 16.51
CA GLU A 163 11.19 12.47 17.77
C GLU A 163 9.75 13.03 17.74
N LEU A 164 9.34 13.66 16.64
CA LEU A 164 7.99 14.16 16.47
C LEU A 164 6.94 13.03 16.49
N GLN A 165 7.22 11.91 15.81
CA GLN A 165 6.35 10.72 15.83
C GLN A 165 6.19 10.16 17.24
N GLN A 166 7.30 10.04 17.98
CA GLN A 166 7.27 9.53 19.33
C GLN A 166 6.49 10.45 20.28
N ASN A 167 6.74 11.76 20.20
CA ASN A 167 6.00 12.76 20.95
C ASN A 167 4.50 12.71 20.64
N PHE A 168 4.14 12.43 19.38
CA PHE A 168 2.76 12.26 18.98
C PHE A 168 2.12 10.99 19.58
N ILE A 169 2.84 9.86 19.58
CA ILE A 169 2.37 8.63 20.24
C ILE A 169 2.15 8.87 21.74
N HIS A 170 3.11 9.49 22.43
CA HIS A 170 2.96 9.84 23.85
C HIS A 170 1.77 10.78 24.08
N PHE A 171 1.57 11.76 23.20
CA PHE A 171 0.42 12.65 23.27
C PHE A 171 -0.91 11.87 23.17
N ILE A 172 -1.03 10.90 22.25
CA ILE A 172 -2.21 10.05 22.13
C ILE A 172 -2.39 9.19 23.38
N MET A 173 -1.32 8.55 23.87
CA MET A 173 -1.38 7.70 25.06
C MET A 173 -1.81 8.48 26.32
N SER A 174 -1.38 9.73 26.45
CA SER A 174 -1.71 10.62 27.57
C SER A 174 -3.18 11.06 27.60
N GLN A 175 -3.94 10.88 26.52
CA GLN A 175 -5.37 11.20 26.50
C GLN A 175 -6.13 10.30 27.48
N SER A 176 -7.16 10.84 28.13
CA SER A 176 -7.98 10.09 29.10
C SER A 176 -8.74 8.95 28.43
N ASP A 177 -8.73 7.76 29.07
CA ASP A 177 -9.53 6.60 28.65
C ASP A 177 -11.03 6.88 28.68
N GLY A 178 -11.48 7.82 29.52
CA GLY A 178 -12.90 8.21 29.59
C GLY A 178 -13.42 8.90 28.32
N LEU A 179 -12.53 9.29 27.41
CA LEU A 179 -12.89 9.88 26.12
C LEU A 179 -13.28 8.82 25.06
N VAL A 180 -13.03 7.55 25.35
CA VAL A 180 -13.27 6.45 24.41
C VAL A 180 -14.16 5.38 25.02
N SER A 181 -15.11 4.88 24.23
CA SER A 181 -15.91 3.74 24.65
C SER A 181 -15.03 2.48 24.73
N PRO A 182 -15.17 1.64 25.76
CA PRO A 182 -14.47 0.36 25.80
C PRO A 182 -14.98 -0.56 24.69
N MET A 183 -14.13 -1.51 24.27
CA MET A 183 -14.51 -2.53 23.29
C MET A 183 -15.75 -3.30 23.77
N GLN A 184 -16.75 -3.39 22.89
CA GLN A 184 -18.03 -4.01 23.19
C GLN A 184 -17.87 -5.51 23.42
N ARG A 185 -18.80 -6.10 24.19
CA ARG A 185 -18.79 -7.54 24.47
C ARG A 185 -18.85 -8.34 23.18
N GLU A 186 -19.82 -8.05 22.32
CA GLU A 186 -20.05 -8.74 21.04
C GLU A 186 -18.77 -8.83 20.17
N GLN A 187 -18.00 -7.74 20.11
CA GLN A 187 -16.73 -7.70 19.35
C GLN A 187 -15.67 -8.64 19.92
N LYS A 188 -15.61 -8.79 21.25
CA LYS A 188 -14.71 -9.75 21.90
C LYS A 188 -15.15 -11.18 21.61
N GLU A 189 -16.45 -11.43 21.62
CA GLU A 189 -17.01 -12.75 21.31
C GLU A 189 -16.75 -13.16 19.86
N ASP A 190 -16.84 -12.21 18.92
CA ASP A 190 -16.46 -12.42 17.52
C ASP A 190 -14.98 -12.78 17.37
N PHE A 191 -14.10 -12.06 18.07
CA PHE A 191 -12.67 -12.34 18.03
C PHE A 191 -12.35 -13.73 18.58
N ILE A 192 -12.92 -14.08 19.75
CA ILE A 192 -12.75 -15.40 20.37
C ILE A 192 -13.24 -16.49 19.41
N ARG A 193 -14.41 -16.33 18.80
CA ARG A 193 -14.94 -17.28 17.81
C ARG A 193 -13.98 -17.44 16.63
N GLN A 194 -13.48 -16.34 16.06
CA GLN A 194 -12.53 -16.40 14.95
C GLN A 194 -11.22 -17.09 15.33
N CYS A 195 -10.67 -16.81 16.51
CA CYS A 195 -9.49 -17.50 17.03
C CYS A 195 -9.73 -19.00 17.14
N MET A 196 -10.83 -19.42 17.76
CA MET A 196 -11.15 -20.85 17.92
C MET A 196 -11.39 -21.56 16.60
N HIS A 197 -12.06 -20.92 15.64
CA HIS A 197 -12.34 -21.51 14.32
C HIS A 197 -11.10 -21.66 13.43
N ARG A 198 -10.16 -20.70 13.48
CA ARG A 198 -8.96 -20.72 12.61
C ARG A 198 -7.80 -21.53 13.18
N SER A 199 -7.79 -21.79 14.48
CA SER A 199 -6.64 -22.45 15.14
C SER A 199 -6.78 -23.96 15.30
N HIS A 200 -7.90 -24.57 14.87
CA HIS A 200 -8.16 -26.02 14.99
C HIS A 200 -7.84 -26.58 16.39
N VAL A 201 -8.15 -25.80 17.44
CA VAL A 201 -7.81 -26.16 18.82
C VAL A 201 -8.81 -27.20 19.34
N ASP A 202 -8.31 -28.43 19.52
CA ASP A 202 -9.12 -29.57 19.99
C ASP A 202 -9.51 -29.48 21.48
N GLU A 203 -8.74 -28.73 22.29
CA GLU A 203 -8.99 -28.53 23.73
C GLU A 203 -9.03 -27.06 24.13
N ALA A 204 -10.21 -26.44 24.04
CA ALA A 204 -10.42 -25.01 24.35
C ALA A 204 -9.96 -24.59 25.76
N ARG A 205 -9.86 -25.52 26.70
CA ARG A 205 -9.49 -25.24 28.11
C ARG A 205 -8.00 -24.94 28.32
N SER A 206 -7.11 -25.48 27.49
CA SER A 206 -5.66 -25.26 27.64
C SER A 206 -5.21 -23.89 27.14
N HIS A 207 -6.00 -23.24 26.27
CA HIS A 207 -5.66 -21.97 25.64
C HIS A 207 -6.35 -20.75 26.26
N VAL A 208 -7.18 -20.93 27.30
CA VAL A 208 -7.94 -19.84 27.93
C VAL A 208 -7.02 -18.71 28.41
N ALA A 209 -5.89 -19.04 29.02
CA ALA A 209 -4.93 -18.05 29.51
C ALA A 209 -4.30 -17.23 28.37
N ALA A 210 -3.94 -17.88 27.26
CA ALA A 210 -3.36 -17.23 26.08
C ALA A 210 -4.38 -16.34 25.37
N ILE A 211 -5.61 -16.85 25.18
CA ILE A 211 -6.72 -16.07 24.61
C ILE A 211 -7.00 -14.84 25.47
N ARG A 212 -6.98 -14.97 26.81
CA ARG A 212 -7.17 -13.85 27.72
C ARG A 212 -6.09 -12.79 27.56
N SER A 213 -4.82 -13.19 27.45
CA SER A 213 -3.70 -12.27 27.21
C SER A 213 -3.87 -11.52 25.87
N LEU A 214 -4.21 -12.24 24.80
CA LEU A 214 -4.44 -11.64 23.48
C LEU A 214 -5.62 -10.67 23.49
N ILE A 215 -6.71 -11.01 24.18
CA ILE A 215 -7.86 -10.11 24.33
C ILE A 215 -7.46 -8.83 25.07
N GLN A 216 -6.63 -8.92 26.12
CA GLN A 216 -6.13 -7.73 26.82
C GLN A 216 -5.30 -6.83 25.90
N GLU A 217 -4.39 -7.41 25.11
CA GLU A 217 -3.56 -6.68 24.14
C GLU A 217 -4.43 -5.99 23.07
N ILE A 218 -5.42 -6.71 22.52
CA ILE A 218 -6.35 -6.16 21.54
C ILE A 218 -7.20 -5.04 22.13
N GLN A 219 -7.63 -5.18 23.38
CA GLN A 219 -8.36 -4.11 24.08
C GLN A 219 -7.50 -2.86 24.23
N GLN A 220 -6.22 -3.00 24.59
CA GLN A 220 -5.29 -1.88 24.69
C GLN A 220 -5.08 -1.21 23.31
N SER A 221 -4.87 -2.01 22.27
CA SER A 221 -4.72 -1.53 20.89
C SER A 221 -5.97 -0.81 20.38
N TYR A 222 -7.16 -1.32 20.73
CA TYR A 222 -8.43 -0.68 20.43
C TYR A 222 -8.57 0.68 21.12
N VAL A 223 -8.28 0.75 22.42
CA VAL A 223 -8.32 2.01 23.18
C VAL A 223 -7.38 3.05 22.55
N LEU A 224 -6.15 2.65 22.21
CA LEU A 224 -5.18 3.51 21.55
C LEU A 224 -5.69 4.01 20.18
N SER A 225 -6.27 3.11 19.38
CA SER A 225 -6.84 3.45 18.07
C SER A 225 -8.02 4.43 18.18
N MET A 226 -8.87 4.26 19.19
CA MET A 226 -9.98 5.17 19.45
C MET A 226 -9.50 6.54 19.93
N LYS A 227 -8.48 6.59 20.81
CA LYS A 227 -7.84 7.84 21.23
C LYS A 227 -7.24 8.57 20.04
N PHE A 228 -6.55 7.83 19.16
CA PHE A 228 -6.00 8.38 17.93
C PHE A 228 -7.09 8.96 17.02
N SER A 229 -8.23 8.27 16.87
CA SER A 229 -9.38 8.78 16.11
C SER A 229 -9.91 10.09 16.69
N LYS A 230 -10.04 10.18 18.01
CA LYS A 230 -10.45 11.40 18.70
C LYS A 230 -9.45 12.55 18.49
N VAL A 231 -8.15 12.27 18.65
CA VAL A 231 -7.08 13.24 18.41
C VAL A 231 -7.09 13.76 16.98
N LYS A 232 -7.36 12.91 15.98
CA LYS A 232 -7.54 13.35 14.59
C LYS A 232 -8.73 14.30 14.47
N GLY A 233 -9.86 13.99 15.09
CA GLY A 233 -11.03 14.88 15.12
C GLY A 233 -10.76 16.24 15.78
N ASP A 234 -9.87 16.28 16.77
CA ASP A 234 -9.52 17.52 17.49
C ASP A 234 -8.46 18.37 16.77
N LEU A 235 -7.51 17.72 16.09
CA LEU A 235 -6.38 18.38 15.44
C LEU A 235 -6.61 18.63 13.93
N ILE A 236 -7.62 18.01 13.33
CA ILE A 236 -8.01 18.21 11.94
C ILE A 236 -9.43 18.80 11.89
N ASP A 237 -9.51 20.09 11.59
CA ASP A 237 -10.78 20.77 11.31
C ASP A 237 -11.48 20.09 10.14
N GLY A 238 -12.74 19.70 10.30
CA GLY A 238 -13.50 19.07 9.23
C GLY A 238 -12.98 17.69 8.83
N TYR A 239 -12.38 16.94 9.77
CA TYR A 239 -11.94 15.56 9.58
C TYR A 239 -13.02 14.72 8.88
N GLY A 240 -12.62 13.96 7.85
CA GLY A 240 -13.54 13.16 7.02
C GLY A 240 -14.22 13.94 5.88
N THR A 241 -13.96 15.23 5.73
CA THR A 241 -14.50 16.06 4.62
C THR A 241 -13.40 16.50 3.66
N LEU A 242 -13.77 16.87 2.43
CA LEU A 242 -12.84 17.44 1.42
C LEU A 242 -12.18 18.76 1.85
N ARG A 243 -12.72 19.42 2.89
CA ARG A 243 -12.20 20.68 3.43
C ARG A 243 -11.32 20.47 4.66
N ALA A 244 -10.96 19.21 4.96
CA ALA A 244 -10.16 18.90 6.11
C ALA A 244 -8.83 19.67 6.08
N ARG A 245 -8.51 20.34 7.19
CA ARG A 245 -7.27 21.10 7.35
C ARG A 245 -6.72 20.86 8.73
N VAL A 246 -5.41 20.79 8.86
CA VAL A 246 -4.80 20.69 10.18
C VAL A 246 -4.95 22.04 10.89
N VAL A 247 -5.29 21.99 12.18
CA VAL A 247 -5.35 23.17 13.04
C VAL A 247 -3.96 23.83 13.06
N ALA A 248 -3.90 25.11 12.67
CA ALA A 248 -2.63 25.82 12.44
C ALA A 248 -1.71 25.90 13.68
N SER A 249 -2.26 25.79 14.88
CA SER A 249 -1.51 25.76 16.15
C SER A 249 -1.00 24.38 16.54
N SER A 250 -1.26 23.33 15.74
CA SER A 250 -0.87 21.97 16.10
C SER A 250 0.64 21.76 15.94
N PRO A 251 1.35 21.31 16.98
CA PRO A 251 2.77 20.95 16.88
C PRO A 251 2.98 19.72 15.98
N PHE A 252 1.93 18.95 15.69
CA PHE A 252 1.97 17.72 14.91
C PHE A 252 1.56 17.91 13.44
N ALA A 253 1.50 19.15 12.95
CA ALA A 253 0.96 19.45 11.63
C ALA A 253 1.66 18.70 10.48
N GLN A 254 2.98 18.51 10.59
CA GLN A 254 3.76 17.76 9.59
C GLN A 254 3.33 16.28 9.51
N LEU A 255 3.01 15.65 10.64
CA LEU A 255 2.53 14.26 10.67
C LEU A 255 1.08 14.15 10.20
N LEU A 256 0.25 15.12 10.58
CA LEU A 256 -1.18 15.08 10.27
C LEU A 256 -1.48 15.36 8.80
N GLY A 257 -0.56 15.99 8.07
CA GLY A 257 -0.69 16.28 6.64
C GLY A 257 -0.97 15.04 5.77
N SER A 258 -0.41 13.87 6.11
CA SER A 258 -0.64 12.63 5.37
C SER A 258 -2.07 12.07 5.53
N PHE A 259 -2.80 12.53 6.55
CA PHE A 259 -4.18 12.11 6.81
C PHE A 259 -5.21 13.07 6.21
N LEU A 260 -4.77 14.16 5.58
CA LEU A 260 -5.66 15.05 4.84
C LEU A 260 -6.07 14.41 3.50
N PRO A 261 -7.30 14.68 3.02
CA PRO A 261 -7.69 14.30 1.68
C PRO A 261 -6.75 14.99 0.68
N LYS A 262 -6.41 14.28 -0.40
CA LYS A 262 -5.65 14.88 -1.49
C LYS A 262 -6.39 16.14 -1.98
N PRO A 263 -5.69 17.28 -2.17
CA PRO A 263 -6.35 18.50 -2.58
C PRO A 263 -7.07 18.27 -3.91
N VAL A 264 -8.33 18.72 -3.98
CA VAL A 264 -9.08 18.72 -5.23
C VAL A 264 -8.26 19.55 -6.24
N PRO A 265 -7.94 19.03 -7.44
CA PRO A 265 -7.22 19.79 -8.45
C PRO A 265 -7.95 21.11 -8.70
N ARG A 266 -7.26 22.25 -8.57
CA ARG A 266 -7.86 23.59 -8.75
C ARG A 266 -8.37 23.83 -10.18
N LEU A 267 -7.91 23.02 -11.12
CA LEU A 267 -8.35 22.98 -12.49
C LEU A 267 -8.59 21.51 -12.83
N GLY A 268 -9.84 21.17 -13.14
CA GLY A 268 -10.27 19.85 -13.60
C GLY A 268 -9.82 19.55 -15.03
N LEU A 269 -8.55 19.81 -15.33
CA LEU A 269 -7.88 19.20 -16.47
C LEU A 269 -7.01 18.09 -15.87
N VAL A 270 -7.63 16.93 -15.65
CA VAL A 270 -6.87 15.70 -15.83
C VAL A 270 -6.39 15.80 -17.27
N THR A 271 -5.07 15.80 -17.49
CA THR A 271 -4.53 15.52 -18.81
C THR A 271 -5.03 14.13 -19.17
N PHE A 272 -6.18 14.10 -19.83
CA PHE A 272 -6.70 12.94 -20.50
C PHE A 272 -5.78 12.78 -21.71
N GLU A 273 -4.76 11.94 -21.56
CA GLU A 273 -4.18 11.35 -22.75
C GLU A 273 -5.30 10.57 -23.42
N PRO A 274 -5.67 10.90 -24.67
CA PRO A 274 -6.61 10.12 -25.44
C PRO A 274 -6.19 8.65 -25.34
N ALA A 275 -7.16 7.74 -25.13
CA ALA A 275 -6.87 6.31 -25.01
C ALA A 275 -5.99 5.78 -26.15
N GLU A 276 -6.05 6.40 -27.33
CA GLU A 276 -5.21 6.11 -28.48
C GLU A 276 -3.73 6.46 -28.31
N LEU A 277 -3.41 7.57 -27.63
CA LEU A 277 -2.02 7.98 -27.31
C LEU A 277 -1.41 7.07 -26.24
N ALA A 278 -2.18 6.73 -25.20
CA ALA A 278 -1.72 5.80 -24.16
C ALA A 278 -1.47 4.38 -24.71
N VAL A 279 -2.27 3.92 -25.68
CA VAL A 279 -2.06 2.61 -26.32
C VAL A 279 -0.83 2.62 -27.21
N HIS A 280 -0.60 3.69 -27.97
CA HIS A 280 0.62 3.78 -28.78
C HIS A 280 1.87 3.90 -27.92
N GLU A 281 1.85 4.68 -26.84
CA GLU A 281 2.98 4.81 -25.93
C GLU A 281 3.24 3.55 -25.12
N VAL A 282 2.19 2.83 -24.70
CA VAL A 282 2.32 1.51 -24.06
C VAL A 282 2.84 0.48 -25.05
N ALA A 283 2.34 0.45 -26.29
CA ALA A 283 2.87 -0.43 -27.34
C ALA A 283 4.33 -0.10 -27.65
N ASP A 284 4.69 1.18 -27.70
CA ASP A 284 6.05 1.65 -27.97
C ASP A 284 6.99 1.36 -26.77
N HIS A 285 6.50 1.51 -25.52
CA HIS A 285 7.21 1.07 -24.32
C HIS A 285 7.36 -0.46 -24.25
N MET A 286 6.36 -1.21 -24.68
CA MET A 286 6.41 -2.67 -24.75
C MET A 286 7.39 -3.14 -25.82
N CYS A 287 7.42 -2.48 -26.98
CA CYS A 287 8.41 -2.73 -28.04
C CYS A 287 9.85 -2.36 -27.61
N LYS A 288 10.00 -1.34 -26.74
CA LYS A 288 11.29 -0.91 -26.18
C LYS A 288 11.76 -1.76 -25.00
N GLN A 289 10.92 -2.65 -24.45
CA GLN A 289 11.31 -3.55 -23.36
C GLN A 289 11.98 -4.83 -23.91
N PRO A 290 13.26 -5.08 -23.63
CA PRO A 290 14.03 -6.21 -24.19
C PRO A 290 13.63 -7.60 -23.63
N THR A 291 12.47 -7.71 -22.98
CA THR A 291 12.03 -8.91 -22.25
C THR A 291 10.83 -9.63 -22.86
N LEU A 292 10.29 -9.16 -23.99
CA LEU A 292 9.22 -9.84 -24.70
C LEU A 292 9.83 -10.73 -25.78
N THR A 293 9.91 -12.03 -25.52
CA THR A 293 10.24 -13.01 -26.55
C THR A 293 9.20 -12.96 -27.68
N ALA A 294 9.58 -13.35 -28.89
CA ALA A 294 8.68 -13.33 -30.06
C ALA A 294 7.34 -14.05 -29.79
N THR A 295 7.37 -15.14 -29.02
CA THR A 295 6.19 -15.90 -28.58
C THR A 295 5.25 -15.07 -27.71
N VAL A 296 5.78 -14.33 -26.72
CA VAL A 296 4.96 -13.50 -25.83
C VAL A 296 4.33 -12.34 -26.59
N ASN A 297 5.08 -11.74 -27.52
CA ASN A 297 4.54 -10.68 -28.37
C ASN A 297 3.41 -11.20 -29.28
N ALA A 298 3.58 -12.38 -29.88
CA ALA A 298 2.56 -13.01 -30.71
C ALA A 298 1.25 -13.29 -29.93
N VAL A 299 1.35 -13.81 -28.70
CA VAL A 299 0.18 -14.02 -27.83
C VAL A 299 -0.47 -12.69 -27.46
N THR A 300 0.33 -11.69 -27.07
CA THR A 300 -0.16 -10.35 -26.70
C THR A 300 -0.94 -9.71 -27.84
N MET A 301 -0.40 -9.75 -29.06
CA MET A 301 -1.07 -9.18 -30.23
C MET A 301 -2.34 -9.94 -30.60
N SER A 302 -2.37 -11.27 -30.42
CA SER A 302 -3.57 -12.08 -30.68
C SER A 302 -4.70 -11.74 -29.70
N VAL A 303 -4.36 -11.68 -28.40
CA VAL A 303 -5.26 -11.28 -27.32
C VAL A 303 -5.77 -9.86 -27.55
N TRP A 304 -4.89 -8.92 -27.88
CA TRP A 304 -5.27 -7.54 -28.19
C TRP A 304 -6.22 -7.43 -29.38
N ARG A 305 -5.90 -8.10 -30.49
CA ARG A 305 -6.74 -8.09 -31.69
C ARG A 305 -8.13 -8.61 -31.38
N ARG A 306 -8.24 -9.74 -30.69
CA ARG A 306 -9.53 -10.32 -30.33
C ARG A 306 -10.33 -9.41 -29.39
N PHE A 307 -9.66 -8.78 -28.44
CA PHE A 307 -10.30 -7.78 -27.60
C PHE A 307 -10.90 -6.65 -28.44
N SER A 308 -10.09 -6.04 -29.31
CA SER A 308 -10.47 -4.88 -30.11
C SER A 308 -11.53 -5.17 -31.18
N GLU A 309 -11.58 -6.40 -31.70
CA GLU A 309 -12.48 -6.76 -32.80
C GLU A 309 -13.78 -7.41 -32.32
N GLU A 310 -13.76 -8.14 -31.21
CA GLU A 310 -14.90 -8.93 -30.73
C GLU A 310 -15.43 -8.40 -29.39
N ILE A 311 -14.57 -8.28 -28.38
CA ILE A 311 -15.01 -8.03 -27.00
C ILE A 311 -15.38 -6.57 -26.76
N SER A 312 -14.56 -5.65 -27.24
CA SER A 312 -14.73 -4.20 -27.12
C SER A 312 -16.05 -3.68 -27.69
N ARG A 313 -16.62 -4.41 -28.65
CA ARG A 313 -17.88 -4.06 -29.31
C ARG A 313 -19.10 -4.38 -28.46
N HIS A 314 -18.95 -5.24 -27.46
CA HIS A 314 -19.99 -5.45 -26.47
C HIS A 314 -19.95 -4.28 -25.51
N GLN A 315 -21.11 -3.80 -25.10
CA GLN A 315 -21.24 -2.83 -24.00
C GLN A 315 -21.96 -3.52 -22.85
N ILE A 316 -21.68 -3.12 -21.61
CA ILE A 316 -22.41 -3.64 -20.43
C ILE A 316 -23.90 -3.29 -20.52
N LEU A 317 -24.22 -2.19 -21.21
CA LEU A 317 -25.57 -1.67 -21.33
C LEU A 317 -26.01 -1.73 -22.78
N ASP A 318 -27.18 -2.32 -23.03
CA ASP A 318 -27.81 -2.29 -24.34
C ASP A 318 -28.93 -1.25 -24.32
N THR A 319 -28.67 -0.14 -24.98
CA THR A 319 -29.65 0.94 -25.16
C THR A 319 -30.38 0.81 -26.50
N THR A 320 -30.06 -0.23 -27.30
CA THR A 320 -30.68 -0.45 -28.61
C THR A 320 -31.99 -1.21 -28.49
N ARG A 321 -32.95 -0.86 -29.35
CA ARG A 321 -34.35 -1.35 -29.27
C ARG A 321 -34.56 -2.75 -29.84
N CYS A 322 -33.51 -3.46 -30.26
CA CYS A 322 -33.61 -4.78 -30.89
C CYS A 322 -32.60 -5.74 -30.31
N HIS A 323 -33.09 -6.82 -29.69
CA HIS A 323 -32.31 -7.99 -29.31
C HIS A 323 -31.71 -8.60 -30.59
N ARG A 324 -30.48 -8.22 -30.93
CA ARG A 324 -29.74 -8.82 -32.05
C ARG A 324 -29.05 -10.07 -31.52
N THR A 325 -29.80 -11.16 -31.42
CA THR A 325 -29.19 -12.48 -31.23
C THR A 325 -28.26 -12.75 -32.41
N SER A 326 -26.97 -12.89 -32.10
CA SER A 326 -25.88 -13.43 -32.91
C SER A 326 -26.23 -13.73 -34.37
N ASP A 327 -25.78 -12.87 -35.29
CA ASP A 327 -24.90 -13.25 -36.41
C ASP A 327 -24.85 -12.12 -37.45
N LYS A 328 -23.66 -11.53 -37.60
CA LYS A 328 -23.22 -10.71 -38.74
C LYS A 328 -24.23 -9.69 -39.32
N ALA A 329 -24.27 -8.46 -38.79
CA ALA A 329 -24.57 -7.27 -39.61
C ALA A 329 -24.25 -5.95 -38.89
N ALA A 330 -23.79 -4.98 -39.68
CA ALA A 330 -23.41 -3.62 -39.33
C ALA A 330 -24.37 -2.89 -38.37
N GLN A 331 -23.80 -1.95 -37.60
CA GLN A 331 -24.57 -0.90 -36.93
C GLN A 331 -25.53 -0.26 -37.95
N PRO A 332 -26.83 -0.10 -37.62
CA PRO A 332 -27.68 0.75 -38.43
C PRO A 332 -27.16 2.18 -38.28
N ALA A 333 -27.04 2.88 -39.40
CA ALA A 333 -26.69 4.29 -39.40
C ALA A 333 -27.64 5.06 -38.49
N VAL A 334 -27.07 5.94 -37.66
CA VAL A 334 -27.81 6.88 -36.81
C VAL A 334 -28.87 7.58 -37.67
N GLY A 335 -30.15 7.30 -37.41
CA GLY A 335 -31.29 7.94 -38.09
C GLY A 335 -32.25 7.02 -38.87
N ALA A 336 -32.01 5.71 -38.98
CA ALA A 336 -33.01 4.80 -39.54
C ALA A 336 -34.09 4.47 -38.48
N ALA A 337 -35.22 5.17 -38.55
CA ALA A 337 -36.38 4.90 -37.70
C ALA A 337 -37.02 3.55 -38.08
N ASP A 338 -36.93 2.58 -37.18
CA ASP A 338 -37.68 1.32 -37.24
C ASP A 338 -39.18 1.61 -36.96
N PRO A 339 -40.16 1.12 -37.76
CA PRO A 339 -41.56 1.52 -37.65
C PRO A 339 -42.27 0.99 -36.39
N ASP A 340 -41.67 0.04 -35.66
CA ASP A 340 -42.30 -0.60 -34.49
C ASP A 340 -41.72 -0.07 -33.17
N THR A 341 -41.64 1.26 -33.06
CA THR A 341 -41.15 1.96 -31.86
C THR A 341 -42.20 1.93 -30.74
N LYS A 342 -42.45 0.75 -30.18
CA LYS A 342 -43.12 0.62 -28.89
C LYS A 342 -42.26 1.30 -27.82
N VAL A 343 -42.89 2.21 -27.08
CA VAL A 343 -42.31 2.83 -25.89
C VAL A 343 -42.01 1.71 -24.90
N PHE A 344 -40.75 1.60 -24.43
CA PHE A 344 -40.39 0.64 -23.39
C PHE A 344 -41.23 0.90 -22.14
N HIS A 345 -41.98 -0.11 -21.70
CA HIS A 345 -42.40 -0.11 -20.31
C HIS A 345 -41.14 -0.31 -19.45
N PRO A 346 -40.96 0.41 -18.32
CA PRO A 346 -39.76 0.29 -17.49
C PRO A 346 -39.41 -1.16 -17.11
N GLU A 347 -40.42 -1.99 -16.90
CA GLU A 347 -40.25 -3.42 -16.58
C GLU A 347 -39.66 -4.23 -17.73
N ASP A 348 -40.07 -3.95 -18.98
CA ASP A 348 -39.53 -4.61 -20.17
C ASP A 348 -38.08 -4.22 -20.42
N PHE A 349 -37.74 -2.95 -20.14
CA PHE A 349 -36.38 -2.45 -20.25
C PHE A 349 -35.47 -3.11 -19.20
N ILE A 350 -35.91 -3.18 -17.94
CA ILE A 350 -35.13 -3.85 -16.88
C ILE A 350 -34.88 -5.32 -17.25
N ARG A 351 -35.91 -6.03 -17.71
CA ARG A 351 -35.76 -7.43 -18.13
C ARG A 351 -34.79 -7.58 -19.31
N HIS A 352 -34.89 -6.73 -20.32
CA HIS A 352 -33.96 -6.71 -21.45
C HIS A 352 -32.51 -6.47 -20.99
N MET A 353 -32.30 -5.54 -20.06
CA MET A 353 -30.98 -5.26 -19.48
C MET A 353 -30.43 -6.45 -18.68
N GLU A 354 -31.29 -7.20 -17.98
CA GLU A 354 -30.87 -8.42 -17.30
C GLU A 354 -30.46 -9.52 -18.29
N ASP A 355 -31.23 -9.71 -19.36
CA ASP A 355 -30.93 -10.67 -20.44
C ASP A 355 -29.60 -10.32 -21.12
N HIS A 356 -29.43 -9.06 -21.53
CA HIS A 356 -28.19 -8.57 -22.12
C HIS A 356 -26.98 -8.72 -21.19
N ARG A 357 -27.14 -8.42 -19.90
CA ARG A 357 -26.06 -8.62 -18.92
C ARG A 357 -25.64 -10.08 -18.84
N ARG A 358 -26.59 -11.03 -18.92
CA ARG A 358 -26.26 -12.47 -18.94
C ARG A 358 -25.46 -12.80 -20.20
N ASP A 359 -25.86 -12.29 -21.36
CA ASP A 359 -25.16 -12.53 -22.63
C ASP A 359 -23.73 -11.96 -22.62
N VAL A 360 -23.56 -10.73 -22.14
CA VAL A 360 -22.23 -10.10 -21.99
C VAL A 360 -21.36 -10.89 -21.02
N THR A 361 -21.93 -11.37 -19.91
CA THR A 361 -21.20 -12.21 -18.95
C THR A 361 -20.70 -13.50 -19.61
N VAL A 362 -21.57 -14.19 -20.35
CA VAL A 362 -21.20 -15.42 -21.07
C VAL A 362 -20.12 -15.14 -22.12
N THR A 363 -20.22 -14.03 -22.85
CA THR A 363 -19.20 -13.62 -23.82
C THR A 363 -17.85 -13.35 -23.15
N LEU A 364 -17.83 -12.63 -22.03
CA LEU A 364 -16.59 -12.37 -21.28
C LEU A 364 -15.98 -13.64 -20.67
N GLU A 365 -16.79 -14.57 -20.20
CA GLU A 365 -16.29 -15.84 -19.67
C GLU A 365 -15.75 -16.73 -20.78
N ARG A 366 -16.55 -16.99 -21.81
CA ARG A 366 -16.21 -17.99 -22.85
C ARG A 366 -15.34 -17.44 -23.96
N HIS A 367 -15.69 -16.28 -24.51
CA HIS A 367 -15.03 -15.78 -25.72
C HIS A 367 -13.78 -14.99 -25.38
N TRP A 368 -13.69 -14.48 -24.15
CA TRP A 368 -12.55 -13.70 -23.69
C TRP A 368 -11.64 -14.48 -22.74
N ARG A 369 -12.12 -14.83 -21.55
CA ARG A 369 -11.28 -15.51 -20.55
C ARG A 369 -10.79 -16.87 -21.04
N ASP A 370 -11.67 -17.75 -21.51
CA ASP A 370 -11.26 -19.08 -21.96
C ASP A 370 -10.35 -19.02 -23.19
N TYR A 371 -10.58 -18.04 -24.08
CA TYR A 371 -9.69 -17.78 -25.21
C TYR A 371 -8.28 -17.41 -24.74
N ILE A 372 -8.14 -16.44 -23.82
CA ILE A 372 -6.83 -16.02 -23.31
C ILE A 372 -6.11 -17.19 -22.66
N VAL A 373 -6.80 -17.94 -21.79
CA VAL A 373 -6.21 -19.09 -21.11
C VAL A 373 -5.71 -20.11 -22.12
N SER A 374 -6.53 -20.43 -23.13
CA SER A 374 -6.18 -21.38 -24.18
C SER A 374 -4.99 -20.89 -25.01
N GLU A 375 -5.01 -19.62 -25.44
CA GLU A 375 -3.98 -19.02 -26.29
C GLU A 375 -2.63 -18.90 -25.56
N VAL A 376 -2.65 -18.53 -24.28
CA VAL A 376 -1.45 -18.47 -23.42
C VAL A 376 -0.89 -19.87 -23.19
N LEU A 377 -1.74 -20.85 -22.85
CA LEU A 377 -1.30 -22.22 -22.62
C LEU A 377 -0.73 -22.85 -23.89
N ASP A 378 -1.43 -22.75 -25.01
CA ASP A 378 -1.03 -23.36 -26.29
C ASP A 378 0.34 -22.84 -26.74
N LYS A 379 0.49 -21.51 -26.81
CA LYS A 379 1.71 -20.89 -27.35
C LYS A 379 2.88 -20.84 -26.38
N MET A 380 2.63 -20.85 -25.06
CA MET A 380 3.71 -20.72 -24.08
C MET A 380 4.08 -22.04 -23.40
N SER A 381 3.26 -23.09 -23.47
CA SER A 381 3.54 -24.38 -22.81
C SER A 381 4.80 -25.06 -23.31
N GLU A 382 5.18 -24.86 -24.58
CA GLU A 382 6.41 -25.43 -25.15
C GLU A 382 7.68 -24.83 -24.53
N SER A 383 7.62 -23.56 -24.12
CA SER A 383 8.78 -22.80 -23.62
C SER A 383 8.78 -22.60 -22.11
N HIS A 384 7.63 -22.76 -21.46
CA HIS A 384 7.44 -22.48 -20.04
C HIS A 384 6.64 -23.59 -19.35
N ASN A 385 7.09 -24.01 -18.18
CA ASN A 385 6.36 -24.98 -17.36
C ASN A 385 5.31 -24.27 -16.48
N PHE A 386 4.03 -24.59 -16.70
CA PHE A 386 2.89 -24.10 -15.92
C PHE A 386 2.62 -24.90 -14.64
N PHE A 387 3.17 -26.11 -14.53
CA PHE A 387 2.92 -27.05 -13.44
C PHE A 387 4.11 -27.04 -12.47
N VAL A 388 4.13 -26.04 -11.59
CA VAL A 388 5.18 -25.86 -10.58
C VAL A 388 4.59 -26.03 -9.18
N ASP A 389 4.96 -27.10 -8.50
CA ASP A 389 4.36 -27.49 -7.20
C ASP A 389 4.78 -26.58 -6.03
N ASN A 390 5.81 -25.74 -6.22
CA ASN A 390 6.33 -24.85 -5.18
C ASN A 390 6.06 -23.37 -5.53
N PRO A 391 5.24 -22.64 -4.74
CA PRO A 391 4.92 -21.23 -4.97
C PRO A 391 6.14 -20.30 -4.97
N SER A 392 7.11 -20.54 -4.09
CA SER A 392 8.33 -19.72 -4.01
C SER A 392 9.22 -19.90 -5.24
N LYS A 393 9.21 -21.11 -5.82
CA LYS A 393 9.90 -21.39 -7.08
C LYS A 393 9.19 -20.67 -8.24
N TYR A 394 7.86 -20.74 -8.31
CA TYR A 394 7.06 -20.07 -9.33
C TYR A 394 7.32 -18.56 -9.41
N LEU A 395 7.33 -17.85 -8.27
CA LEU A 395 7.54 -16.39 -8.23
C LEU A 395 8.89 -15.95 -8.82
N ARG A 396 9.89 -16.83 -8.85
CA ARG A 396 11.21 -16.54 -9.40
C ARG A 396 11.33 -16.86 -10.89
N LEU A 397 10.34 -17.56 -11.48
CA LEU A 397 10.39 -17.97 -12.88
C LEU A 397 10.07 -16.81 -13.85
N PRO A 398 10.65 -16.82 -15.06
CA PRO A 398 10.29 -15.87 -16.12
C PRO A 398 8.79 -15.88 -16.44
N LEU A 399 8.15 -17.06 -16.39
CA LEU A 399 6.71 -17.22 -16.62
C LEU A 399 5.88 -16.32 -15.71
N HIS A 400 6.21 -16.21 -14.42
CA HIS A 400 5.48 -15.37 -13.48
C HIS A 400 5.54 -13.88 -13.90
N ARG A 401 6.72 -13.41 -14.31
CA ARG A 401 6.88 -12.02 -14.79
C ARG A 401 6.06 -11.76 -16.05
N ILE A 402 6.00 -12.73 -16.96
CA ILE A 402 5.21 -12.62 -18.19
C ILE A 402 3.70 -12.62 -17.87
N LEU A 403 3.23 -13.55 -17.03
CA LEU A 403 1.82 -13.61 -16.64
C LEU A 403 1.38 -12.36 -15.87
N ARG A 404 2.26 -11.74 -15.05
CA ARG A 404 1.98 -10.44 -14.42
C ARG A 404 1.85 -9.31 -15.43
N LYS A 405 2.60 -9.34 -16.53
CA LYS A 405 2.43 -8.38 -17.63
C LYS A 405 1.10 -8.59 -18.34
N PHE A 406 0.72 -9.83 -18.63
CA PHE A 406 -0.60 -10.14 -19.18
C PHE A 406 -1.72 -9.67 -18.25
N ASP A 407 -1.63 -9.96 -16.96
CA ASP A 407 -2.59 -9.51 -15.95
C ASP A 407 -2.80 -7.98 -15.97
N PHE A 408 -1.71 -7.22 -16.12
CA PHE A 408 -1.80 -5.77 -16.27
C PHE A 408 -2.53 -5.36 -17.57
N ILE A 409 -2.17 -5.96 -18.71
CA ILE A 409 -2.78 -5.66 -20.02
C ILE A 409 -4.28 -5.98 -20.01
N LEU A 410 -4.65 -7.17 -19.51
CA LEU A 410 -6.02 -7.63 -19.40
C LEU A 410 -6.82 -6.74 -18.45
N SER A 411 -6.24 -6.34 -17.33
CA SER A 411 -6.85 -5.40 -16.39
C SER A 411 -7.13 -4.05 -17.05
N GLN A 412 -6.21 -3.53 -17.87
CA GLN A 412 -6.45 -2.27 -18.59
C GLN A 412 -7.55 -2.41 -19.65
N GLN A 413 -7.58 -3.51 -20.39
CA GLN A 413 -8.64 -3.78 -21.36
C GLN A 413 -10.01 -3.85 -20.69
N MET A 414 -10.13 -4.54 -19.54
CA MET A 414 -11.38 -4.58 -18.77
C MET A 414 -11.79 -3.22 -18.21
N ARG A 415 -10.84 -2.40 -17.74
CA ARG A 415 -11.15 -1.03 -17.32
C ARG A 415 -11.68 -0.19 -18.47
N TRP A 416 -11.06 -0.27 -19.64
CA TRP A 416 -11.51 0.45 -20.83
C TRP A 416 -12.92 0.00 -21.26
N PHE A 417 -13.19 -1.30 -21.26
CA PHE A 417 -14.52 -1.85 -21.53
C PHE A 417 -15.60 -1.33 -20.57
N VAL A 418 -15.30 -1.31 -19.26
CA VAL A 418 -16.22 -0.80 -18.23
C VAL A 418 -16.42 0.70 -18.40
N GLN A 419 -15.34 1.47 -18.60
CA GLN A 419 -15.40 2.92 -18.77
C GLN A 419 -16.23 3.29 -19.99
N SER A 420 -15.97 2.68 -21.16
CA SER A 420 -16.73 2.93 -22.38
C SER A 420 -18.21 2.61 -22.22
N SER A 421 -18.54 1.57 -21.44
CA SER A 421 -19.93 1.24 -21.12
C SER A 421 -20.60 2.28 -20.22
N ILE A 422 -19.86 2.82 -19.23
CA ILE A 422 -20.34 3.89 -18.36
C ILE A 422 -20.56 5.17 -19.17
N ASP A 423 -19.62 5.53 -20.05
CA ASP A 423 -19.73 6.73 -20.87
C ASP A 423 -20.97 6.67 -21.78
N SER A 424 -21.19 5.51 -22.43
CA SER A 424 -22.41 5.24 -23.22
C SER A 424 -23.70 5.38 -22.38
N TRP A 425 -23.68 4.96 -21.11
CA TRP A 425 -24.81 5.17 -20.20
C TRP A 425 -25.09 6.63 -19.90
N VAL A 426 -24.02 7.37 -19.60
CA VAL A 426 -24.11 8.79 -19.25
C VAL A 426 -24.67 9.55 -20.44
N GLU A 427 -24.14 9.32 -21.65
CA GLU A 427 -24.66 9.90 -22.89
C GLU A 427 -26.15 9.55 -23.11
N PHE A 428 -26.53 8.30 -22.86
CA PHE A 428 -27.93 7.87 -22.94
C PHE A 428 -28.82 8.61 -21.93
N MET A 429 -28.40 8.72 -20.67
CA MET A 429 -29.16 9.42 -19.63
C MET A 429 -29.27 10.93 -19.91
N GLU A 430 -28.18 11.54 -20.38
CA GLU A 430 -28.13 12.95 -20.79
C GLU A 430 -29.06 13.23 -21.98
N SER A 431 -29.34 12.24 -22.84
CA SER A 431 -30.28 12.41 -23.95
C SER A 431 -31.74 12.69 -23.50
N PHE A 432 -32.09 12.37 -22.25
CA PHE A 432 -33.39 12.68 -21.66
C PHE A 432 -33.42 14.05 -20.96
N VAL A 433 -32.27 14.68 -20.75
CA VAL A 433 -32.18 16.01 -20.17
C VAL A 433 -32.53 17.02 -21.29
N PRO A 434 -33.54 17.88 -21.10
CA PRO A 434 -33.84 18.92 -22.07
C PRO A 434 -32.62 19.81 -22.23
N SER A 435 -32.11 19.97 -23.46
CA SER A 435 -31.09 20.97 -23.74
C SER A 435 -31.63 22.34 -23.32
N VAL A 436 -30.88 23.06 -22.48
CA VAL A 436 -31.27 24.39 -21.99
C VAL A 436 -31.47 25.41 -23.13
N ASP A 437 -31.03 25.08 -24.35
CA ASP A 437 -31.13 25.89 -25.56
C ASP A 437 -32.15 25.38 -26.62
N ARG A 438 -33.28 24.78 -26.23
CA ARG A 438 -34.41 24.52 -27.15
C ARG A 438 -35.74 25.07 -26.66
#